data_AF-R7UJF0-F1
#
_entry.id   AF-R7UJF0-F1
#
_cell.length_a   1.000
_cell.length_b   1.000
_cell.length_c   1.000
_cell.angle_alpha   90.00
_cell.angle_beta   90.00
_cell.angle_gamma   90.00
#
_symmetry.space_group_name_H-M   'P 1'
#
loop_
_entity.id
_entity.type
_entity.pdbx_description
1 polymer ?
#
loop_
_entity_poly.entity_id
_entity_poly.type
_entity_poly.pdbx_seq_one_letter_code
_entity_poly.pdbx_strand_id
1 'polypeptide(L)'
;SFMMSFMVDARGRTMQGFRHGGFRIVIPPGRVNMPSRISCRMIKKEKLGHRLPIMENEALACRILEMGPSGTTFNGMVIVEVPHIASMTGKDRELVVLRSDDGRTWKEHNTCNYVIPAYFPCTDLESREVLAKKNIVRIVTGDFPRFFAIISRLRLDISNIGAEGGLLRSKVDPRIQAVIPEGALTKTIKVGLQAQLVDTKMVNDMYGKRVNAVSPIVSVERRRRMFHKPICLKIPIPKTRQSGTVKAFSPTLRLMCSIAGGMENSEWQDTEAQLDTFLGDSVCFTTSLSARYWLIDCQNPNEAED
;
A
#
# COMPACT_ATOMS: atom_id res chain seq x y z
N SER A 1 -19.83 15.90 14.25
CA SER A 1 -20.82 15.02 14.90
C SER A 1 -20.10 13.78 15.39
N PHE A 2 -20.35 13.35 16.62
CA PHE A 2 -19.71 12.16 17.20
C PHE A 2 -20.24 10.89 16.55
N MET A 3 -19.36 9.92 16.31
CA MET A 3 -19.79 8.57 15.94
C MET A 3 -20.23 7.79 17.16
N MET A 4 -19.51 7.95 18.27
CA MET A 4 -19.86 7.40 19.57
C MET A 4 -19.24 8.22 20.70
N SER A 5 -19.89 8.15 21.86
CA SER A 5 -19.39 8.65 23.13
C SER A 5 -20.01 7.79 24.23
N PHE A 6 -19.20 7.22 25.11
CA PHE A 6 -19.67 6.32 26.17
C PHE A 6 -18.76 6.32 27.38
N MET A 7 -19.32 6.01 28.55
CA MET A 7 -18.55 5.78 29.77
C MET A 7 -18.07 4.33 29.82
N VAL A 8 -16.79 4.15 30.17
CA VAL A 8 -16.17 2.85 30.46
C VAL A 8 -15.48 2.93 31.82
N ASP A 9 -15.48 1.82 32.55
CA ASP A 9 -14.75 1.64 33.80
C ASP A 9 -13.91 0.36 33.75
N ALA A 10 -13.39 -0.08 34.90
CA ALA A 10 -12.56 -1.28 35.01
C ALA A 10 -13.25 -2.57 34.54
N ARG A 11 -14.58 -2.62 34.44
CA ARG A 11 -15.31 -3.78 33.89
C ARG A 11 -15.13 -3.91 32.38
N GLY A 12 -14.62 -2.88 31.72
CA GLY A 12 -14.53 -2.84 30.26
C GLY A 12 -15.90 -2.59 29.62
N ARG A 13 -15.88 -2.32 28.32
CA ARG A 13 -17.09 -2.13 27.52
C ARG A 13 -16.80 -2.30 26.04
N THR A 14 -17.73 -2.91 25.34
CA THR A 14 -17.80 -2.88 23.88
C THR A 14 -18.89 -1.90 23.47
N MET A 15 -18.59 -1.04 22.50
CA MET A 15 -19.58 -0.15 21.89
C MET A 15 -19.51 -0.23 20.37
N GLN A 16 -20.69 -0.31 19.75
CA GLN A 16 -20.86 -0.22 18.30
C GLN A 16 -21.36 1.17 17.94
N GLY A 17 -20.92 1.69 16.79
CA GLY A 17 -21.29 3.02 16.31
C GLY A 17 -22.72 3.03 15.75
N PHE A 18 -23.49 4.07 16.07
CA PHE A 18 -24.90 4.18 15.66
C PHE A 18 -25.13 4.43 14.17
N ARG A 19 -24.17 5.09 13.48
CA ARG A 19 -24.37 5.63 12.12
C ARG A 19 -23.64 4.87 11.02
N HIS A 20 -22.66 4.04 11.38
CA HIS A 20 -21.81 3.34 10.44
C HIS A 20 -21.73 1.88 10.88
N GLY A 21 -22.47 1.02 10.18
CA GLY A 21 -22.41 -0.43 10.41
C GLY A 21 -20.97 -0.90 10.35
N GLY A 22 -20.52 -1.60 11.39
CA GLY A 22 -19.17 -2.14 11.49
C GLY A 22 -18.14 -1.29 12.25
N PHE A 23 -18.44 -0.04 12.64
CA PHE A 23 -17.56 0.68 13.56
C PHE A 23 -17.75 0.20 15.00
N ARG A 24 -16.67 -0.22 15.67
CA ARG A 24 -16.74 -0.77 17.03
C ARG A 24 -15.48 -0.40 17.82
N ILE A 25 -15.65 -0.02 19.08
CA ILE A 25 -14.55 0.09 20.06
C ILE A 25 -14.75 -0.98 21.11
N VAL A 26 -13.71 -1.77 21.36
CA VAL A 26 -13.67 -2.81 22.39
C VAL A 26 -12.61 -2.45 23.40
N ILE A 27 -13.04 -2.19 24.62
CA ILE A 27 -12.17 -1.99 25.78
C ILE A 27 -12.41 -3.18 26.70
N PRO A 28 -11.47 -4.15 26.74
CA PRO A 28 -11.61 -5.29 27.63
C PRO A 28 -11.62 -4.91 29.13
N PRO A 29 -12.06 -5.83 30.01
CA PRO A 29 -11.95 -5.64 31.45
C PRO A 29 -10.50 -5.39 31.91
N GLY A 30 -10.33 -4.57 32.95
CA GLY A 30 -9.03 -4.25 33.56
C GLY A 30 -8.17 -3.27 32.76
N ARG A 31 -8.61 -2.79 31.59
CA ARG A 31 -7.82 -1.87 30.75
C ARG A 31 -7.90 -0.40 31.17
N VAL A 32 -8.84 -0.06 32.04
CA VAL A 32 -9.09 1.31 32.51
C VAL A 32 -9.17 1.31 34.04
N ASN A 33 -8.44 2.23 34.69
CA ASN A 33 -8.41 2.33 36.16
C ASN A 33 -9.51 3.22 36.75
N MET A 34 -9.98 4.21 35.99
CA MET A 34 -10.95 5.19 36.44
C MET A 34 -12.06 5.39 35.40
N PRO A 35 -13.32 5.59 35.82
CA PRO A 35 -14.43 5.85 34.89
C PRO A 35 -14.07 6.96 33.88
N SER A 36 -13.96 6.58 32.62
CA SER A 36 -13.46 7.44 31.54
C SER A 36 -14.50 7.57 30.45
N ARG A 37 -14.71 8.78 29.93
CA ARG A 37 -15.59 9.02 28.78
C ARG A 37 -14.81 8.87 27.49
N ILE A 38 -14.99 7.74 26.82
CA ILE A 38 -14.38 7.49 25.51
C ILE A 38 -15.28 8.03 24.41
N SER A 39 -14.70 8.74 23.46
CA SER A 39 -15.40 9.27 22.30
C SER A 39 -14.58 9.13 21.02
N CYS A 40 -15.28 9.01 19.90
CA CYS A 40 -14.67 9.00 18.58
C CYS A 40 -15.50 9.84 17.60
N ARG A 41 -14.83 10.65 16.79
CA ARG A 41 -15.44 11.42 15.70
C ARG A 41 -14.72 11.17 14.38
N MET A 42 -15.47 11.15 13.29
CA MET A 42 -14.88 11.20 11.95
C MET A 42 -14.78 12.66 11.48
N ILE A 43 -13.58 13.10 11.13
CA ILE A 43 -13.31 14.42 10.58
C ILE A 43 -12.87 14.33 9.12
N LYS A 44 -13.22 15.34 8.33
CA LYS A 44 -12.74 15.45 6.95
C LYS A 44 -11.29 15.93 6.93
N LYS A 45 -10.53 15.55 5.90
CA LYS A 45 -9.12 15.94 5.73
C LYS A 45 -8.94 17.45 5.72
N GLU A 46 -9.86 18.17 5.09
CA GLU A 46 -9.84 19.65 4.99
C GLU A 46 -9.94 20.36 6.35
N LYS A 47 -10.42 19.66 7.40
CA LYS A 47 -10.53 20.22 8.75
C LYS A 47 -9.28 20.02 9.59
N LEU A 48 -8.26 19.34 9.07
CA LEU A 48 -6.97 19.24 9.75
C LEU A 48 -6.22 20.57 9.64
N GLY A 49 -5.62 21.01 10.75
CA GLY A 49 -4.74 22.18 10.75
C GLY A 49 -3.43 21.96 9.98
N HIS A 50 -3.03 20.70 9.76
CA HIS A 50 -1.82 20.34 9.03
C HIS A 50 -2.10 19.25 7.99
N ARG A 51 -1.38 19.30 6.86
CA ARG A 51 -1.56 18.34 5.76
C ARG A 51 -1.08 16.94 6.16
N LEU A 52 -1.91 15.94 5.87
CA LEU A 52 -1.50 14.53 5.88
C LEU A 52 -0.44 14.27 4.78
N PRO A 53 0.67 13.57 5.08
CA PRO A 53 1.68 13.20 4.09
C PRO A 53 1.18 12.02 3.24
N ILE A 54 0.33 12.30 2.26
CA ILE A 54 -0.24 11.29 1.33
C ILE A 54 0.52 11.36 0.02
N MET A 55 1.22 10.30 -0.38
CA MET A 55 1.98 10.25 -1.63
C MET A 55 1.09 9.92 -2.86
N GLU A 56 1.69 9.96 -4.04
CA GLU A 56 1.06 9.45 -5.27
C GLU A 56 0.65 7.97 -5.07
N ASN A 57 -0.57 7.61 -5.51
CA ASN A 57 -1.23 6.30 -5.27
C ASN A 57 -1.63 6.00 -3.82
N GLU A 58 -1.45 6.94 -2.89
CA GLU A 58 -2.01 6.82 -1.54
C GLU A 58 -3.36 7.54 -1.44
N ALA A 59 -4.28 6.96 -0.69
CA ALA A 59 -5.59 7.57 -0.45
C ALA A 59 -6.12 7.23 0.94
N LEU A 60 -6.94 8.11 1.50
CA LEU A 60 -7.68 7.81 2.72
C LEU A 60 -8.70 6.71 2.45
N ALA A 61 -8.59 5.60 3.17
CA ALA A 61 -9.54 4.49 3.09
C ALA A 61 -10.84 4.80 3.86
N CYS A 62 -10.78 5.73 4.82
CA CYS A 62 -11.93 6.27 5.55
C CYS A 62 -11.64 7.72 5.99
N ARG A 63 -12.64 8.37 6.60
CA ARG A 63 -12.40 9.67 7.26
C ARG A 63 -11.45 9.50 8.45
N ILE A 64 -10.77 10.58 8.79
CA ILE A 64 -9.81 10.60 9.90
C ILE A 64 -10.58 10.44 11.21
N LEU A 65 -10.04 9.62 12.12
CA LEU A 65 -10.65 9.35 13.42
C LEU A 65 -10.01 10.25 14.47
N GLU A 66 -10.79 11.13 15.06
CA GLU A 66 -10.44 11.89 16.25
C GLU A 66 -10.84 11.09 17.48
N MET A 67 -9.87 10.73 18.32
CA MET A 67 -10.09 9.94 19.54
C MET A 67 -10.08 10.85 20.76
N GLY A 68 -10.99 10.61 21.70
CA GLY A 68 -11.09 11.35 22.95
C GLY A 68 -11.24 10.42 24.15
N PRO A 69 -10.57 10.70 25.28
CA PRO A 69 -9.61 11.79 25.49
C PRO A 69 -8.26 11.50 24.81
N SER A 70 -7.66 12.49 24.16
CA SER A 70 -6.35 12.36 23.52
C SER A 70 -5.26 12.13 24.57
N GLY A 71 -4.35 11.19 24.34
CA GLY A 71 -3.30 10.83 25.28
C GLY A 71 -3.74 9.85 26.38
N THR A 72 -4.96 9.31 26.29
CA THR A 72 -5.42 8.28 27.22
C THR A 72 -4.59 7.02 27.03
N THR A 73 -3.96 6.55 28.10
CA THR A 73 -3.24 5.27 28.14
C THR A 73 -4.12 4.20 28.78
N PHE A 74 -4.00 2.97 28.29
CA PHE A 74 -4.73 1.81 28.79
C PHE A 74 -3.75 0.83 29.44
N ASN A 75 -4.22 0.06 30.43
CA ASN A 75 -3.45 -1.03 31.04
C ASN A 75 -3.45 -2.27 30.13
N GLY A 76 -2.98 -2.10 28.90
CA GLY A 76 -2.96 -3.11 27.85
C GLY A 76 -3.80 -2.73 26.64
N MET A 77 -3.98 -3.68 25.73
CA MET A 77 -4.50 -3.38 24.39
C MET A 77 -6.02 -3.20 24.38
N VAL A 78 -6.46 -2.20 23.62
CA VAL A 78 -7.83 -1.95 23.21
C VAL A 78 -7.94 -2.10 21.69
N ILE A 79 -9.16 -2.32 21.21
CA ILE A 79 -9.42 -2.55 19.78
C ILE A 79 -10.36 -1.49 19.25
N VAL A 80 -10.05 -0.99 18.06
CA VAL A 80 -10.90 -0.10 17.27
C VAL A 80 -11.08 -0.72 15.90
N GLU A 81 -12.30 -1.15 15.59
CA GLU A 81 -12.68 -1.67 14.28
C GLU A 81 -13.36 -0.57 13.47
N VAL A 82 -12.89 -0.37 12.24
CA VAL A 82 -13.23 0.78 11.42
C VAL A 82 -13.62 0.30 10.02
N PRO A 83 -14.82 0.62 9.53
CA PRO A 83 -15.18 0.35 8.15
C PRO A 83 -14.40 1.27 7.19
N HIS A 84 -13.98 0.74 6.05
CA HIS A 84 -13.27 1.45 5.00
C HIS A 84 -13.91 1.23 3.63
N ILE A 85 -13.55 2.08 2.67
CA ILE A 85 -14.03 2.01 1.27
C ILE A 85 -12.91 1.70 0.26
N ALA A 86 -11.71 1.38 0.74
CA ALA A 86 -10.60 1.00 -0.13
C ALA A 86 -10.89 -0.29 -0.90
N SER A 87 -10.64 -0.27 -2.21
CA SER A 87 -10.65 -1.48 -3.04
C SER A 87 -9.35 -2.27 -2.85
N MET A 88 -9.49 -3.52 -2.45
CA MET A 88 -8.37 -4.44 -2.13
C MET A 88 -8.33 -5.66 -3.06
N THR A 89 -9.08 -5.63 -4.16
CA THR A 89 -9.33 -6.79 -5.04
C THR A 89 -8.06 -7.34 -5.70
N GLY A 90 -7.08 -6.49 -6.02
CA GLY A 90 -5.85 -6.86 -6.74
C GLY A 90 -4.71 -7.41 -5.87
N LYS A 91 -4.83 -7.41 -4.53
CA LYS A 91 -3.73 -7.71 -3.56
C LYS A 91 -2.47 -6.84 -3.71
N ASP A 92 -2.48 -5.90 -4.66
CA ASP A 92 -1.45 -4.91 -4.97
C ASP A 92 -1.51 -3.70 -4.04
N ARG A 93 -2.63 -3.53 -3.32
CA ARG A 93 -2.78 -2.54 -2.26
C ARG A 93 -2.71 -3.15 -0.86
N GLU A 94 -2.30 -2.33 0.09
CA GLU A 94 -2.34 -2.60 1.52
C GLU A 94 -2.99 -1.43 2.28
N LEU A 95 -3.49 -1.72 3.48
CA LEU A 95 -3.98 -0.70 4.40
C LEU A 95 -2.95 -0.47 5.49
N VAL A 96 -2.66 0.81 5.75
CA VAL A 96 -1.72 1.25 6.77
C VAL A 96 -2.41 2.23 7.68
N VAL A 97 -2.19 2.07 8.98
CA VAL A 97 -2.73 2.95 10.00
C VAL A 97 -1.65 3.97 10.32
N LEU A 98 -1.94 5.26 10.14
CA LEU A 98 -1.12 6.35 10.63
C LEU A 98 -1.74 6.89 11.92
N ARG A 99 -0.88 7.32 12.85
CA ARG A 99 -1.27 8.00 14.08
C ARG A 99 -0.60 9.36 14.21
N SER A 100 -1.28 10.29 14.86
CA SER A 100 -0.75 11.61 15.21
C SER A 100 -1.12 11.96 16.64
N ASP A 101 -0.11 12.18 17.48
CA ASP A 101 -0.29 12.50 18.91
C ASP A 101 -0.50 14.01 19.12
N ASP A 102 0.14 14.84 18.30
CA ASP A 102 0.10 16.31 18.35
C ASP A 102 -0.90 16.94 17.35
N GLY A 103 -1.32 16.18 16.34
CA GLY A 103 -2.11 16.66 15.20
C GLY A 103 -1.29 17.34 14.10
N ARG A 104 0.04 17.26 14.17
CA ARG A 104 0.99 17.87 13.23
C ARG A 104 1.84 16.81 12.54
N THR A 105 2.40 15.89 13.31
CA THR A 105 3.29 14.83 12.83
C THR A 105 2.52 13.52 12.72
N TRP A 106 2.81 12.77 11.66
CA TRP A 106 2.17 11.49 11.38
C TRP A 106 3.23 10.38 11.33
N LYS A 107 2.97 9.28 12.03
CA LYS A 107 3.83 8.10 12.05
C LYS A 107 3.00 6.85 11.80
N GLU A 108 3.62 5.83 11.22
CA GLU A 108 2.98 4.53 11.04
C GLU A 108 2.71 3.89 12.40
N HIS A 109 1.48 3.41 12.58
CA HIS A 109 1.04 2.68 13.76
C HIS A 109 1.10 1.19 13.46
N ASN A 110 2.08 0.51 14.06
CA ASN A 110 2.34 -0.90 13.85
C ASN A 110 1.26 -1.77 14.51
N THR A 111 0.15 -1.98 13.83
CA THR A 111 -0.91 -2.90 14.28
C THR A 111 -0.46 -4.37 14.26
N CYS A 112 0.49 -4.72 13.39
CA CYS A 112 0.94 -6.11 13.15
C CYS A 112 1.79 -6.71 14.28
N ASN A 113 2.40 -5.88 15.14
CA ASN A 113 3.19 -6.38 16.26
C ASN A 113 2.32 -6.89 17.42
N TYR A 114 1.02 -6.60 17.38
CA TYR A 114 0.09 -7.00 18.41
C TYR A 114 -0.65 -8.25 17.96
N VAL A 115 -0.02 -9.41 18.11
CA VAL A 115 -0.75 -10.68 18.10
C VAL A 115 -1.76 -10.59 19.22
N ILE A 116 -3.06 -10.53 18.88
CA ILE A 116 -4.12 -10.63 19.88
C ILE A 116 -3.98 -12.01 20.50
N PRO A 117 -3.56 -12.14 21.76
CA PRO A 117 -3.31 -13.45 22.34
C PRO A 117 -4.61 -14.25 22.39
N ALA A 118 -4.53 -15.59 22.32
CA ALA A 118 -5.72 -16.43 22.40
C ALA A 118 -6.53 -16.21 23.70
N TYR A 119 -5.86 -15.74 24.77
CA TYR A 119 -6.46 -15.37 26.05
C TYR A 119 -6.98 -13.92 26.10
N PHE A 120 -7.10 -13.22 24.96
CA PHE A 120 -7.65 -11.88 24.95
C PHE A 120 -9.09 -11.92 25.52
N PRO A 121 -9.42 -11.09 26.52
CA PRO A 121 -10.67 -11.22 27.28
C PRO A 121 -11.94 -10.77 26.51
N CYS A 122 -11.90 -10.82 25.18
CA CYS A 122 -13.05 -10.62 24.30
C CYS A 122 -13.14 -11.79 23.32
N THR A 123 -14.16 -12.62 23.49
CA THR A 123 -14.39 -13.85 22.72
C THR A 123 -15.02 -13.62 21.34
N ASP A 124 -15.61 -12.44 21.12
CA ASP A 124 -16.44 -12.18 19.93
C ASP A 124 -15.69 -11.37 18.87
N LEU A 125 -14.39 -11.62 18.72
CA LEU A 125 -13.55 -10.98 17.71
C LEU A 125 -13.50 -11.84 16.46
N GLU A 126 -14.00 -11.28 15.35
CA GLU A 126 -13.93 -11.95 14.06
C GLU A 126 -12.47 -12.08 13.57
N SER A 127 -12.21 -13.07 12.72
CA SER A 127 -10.88 -13.24 12.12
C SER A 127 -10.58 -12.10 11.14
N ARG A 128 -9.30 -11.88 10.84
CA ARG A 128 -8.87 -10.83 9.90
C ARG A 128 -9.44 -11.04 8.50
N GLU A 129 -9.63 -12.30 8.09
CA GLU A 129 -10.19 -12.68 6.79
C GLU A 129 -11.67 -12.33 6.70
N VAL A 130 -12.43 -12.52 7.79
CA VAL A 130 -13.85 -12.14 7.86
C VAL A 130 -13.98 -10.62 7.85
N LEU A 131 -13.15 -9.90 8.63
CA LEU A 131 -13.14 -8.44 8.62
C LEU A 131 -12.77 -7.86 7.26
N ALA A 132 -11.80 -8.46 6.56
CA ALA A 132 -11.43 -8.04 5.21
C ALA A 132 -12.60 -8.18 4.22
N LYS A 133 -13.42 -9.24 4.31
CA LYS A 133 -14.63 -9.39 3.50
C LYS A 133 -15.69 -8.33 3.80
N LYS A 134 -15.71 -7.80 5.02
CA LYS A 134 -16.62 -6.72 5.45
C LYS A 134 -16.05 -5.31 5.23
N ASN A 135 -14.84 -5.20 4.66
CA ASN A 135 -14.09 -3.96 4.55
C ASN A 135 -13.89 -3.27 5.91
N ILE A 136 -13.55 -4.04 6.94
CA ILE A 136 -13.26 -3.53 8.28
C ILE A 136 -11.76 -3.70 8.56
N VAL A 137 -11.11 -2.62 8.99
CA VAL A 137 -9.75 -2.65 9.51
C VAL A 137 -9.79 -2.65 11.03
N ARG A 138 -8.98 -3.51 11.65
CA ARG A 138 -8.81 -3.58 13.10
C ARG A 138 -7.53 -2.87 13.52
N ILE A 139 -7.68 -1.84 14.34
CA ILE A 139 -6.58 -1.14 15.00
C ILE A 139 -6.47 -1.72 16.42
N VAL A 140 -5.27 -2.17 16.78
CA VAL A 140 -4.95 -2.64 18.14
C VAL A 140 -3.97 -1.64 18.73
N THR A 141 -4.33 -1.01 19.84
CA THR A 141 -3.54 0.07 20.44
C THR A 141 -3.55 0.00 21.96
N GLY A 142 -2.46 0.43 22.61
CA GLY A 142 -2.38 0.56 24.07
C GLY A 142 -2.75 1.97 24.56
N ASP A 143 -2.96 2.90 23.64
CA ASP A 143 -3.24 4.30 23.95
C ASP A 143 -4.05 4.95 22.82
N PHE A 144 -4.70 6.07 23.12
CA PHE A 144 -5.40 6.87 22.10
C PHE A 144 -4.58 8.10 21.68
N PRO A 145 -4.06 8.12 20.43
CA PRO A 145 -3.51 9.34 19.85
C PRO A 145 -4.63 10.36 19.63
N ARG A 146 -4.27 11.60 19.30
CA ARG A 146 -5.27 12.59 18.89
C ARG A 146 -6.00 12.15 17.62
N PHE A 147 -5.26 11.65 16.63
CA PHE A 147 -5.84 11.18 15.37
C PHE A 147 -5.30 9.82 14.92
N PHE A 148 -6.18 9.03 14.29
CA PHE A 148 -5.82 7.94 13.40
C PHE A 148 -6.27 8.25 11.97
N ALA A 149 -5.47 7.84 10.99
CA ALA A 149 -5.82 7.87 9.58
C ALA A 149 -5.51 6.50 8.97
N ILE A 150 -6.47 5.94 8.22
CA ILE A 150 -6.27 4.67 7.51
C ILE A 150 -6.01 5.01 6.05
N ILE A 151 -4.83 4.63 5.57
CA ILE A 151 -4.34 4.93 4.23
C ILE A 151 -4.30 3.63 3.43
N SER A 152 -4.88 3.66 2.24
CA SER A 152 -4.68 2.63 1.22
C SER A 152 -3.55 3.07 0.31
N ARG A 153 -2.50 2.24 0.21
CA ARG A 153 -1.32 2.47 -0.63
C ARG A 153 -0.95 1.21 -1.40
N LEU A 154 -0.09 1.34 -2.40
CA LEU A 154 0.50 0.17 -3.06
C LEU A 154 1.37 -0.61 -2.07
N ARG A 155 1.27 -1.93 -2.12
CA ARG A 155 2.08 -2.84 -1.33
C ARG A 155 3.55 -2.63 -1.70
N LEU A 156 4.37 -2.50 -0.66
CA LEU A 156 5.80 -2.27 -0.78
C LEU A 156 6.56 -3.46 -0.20
N ASP A 157 7.19 -4.24 -1.07
CA ASP A 157 8.06 -5.34 -0.66
C ASP A 157 9.46 -4.79 -0.36
N ILE A 158 9.82 -4.69 0.92
CA ILE A 158 11.08 -4.11 1.39
C ILE A 158 12.07 -5.23 1.75
N SER A 159 13.31 -5.08 1.30
CA SER A 159 14.46 -5.88 1.77
C SER A 159 15.64 -4.98 2.10
N ASN A 160 16.46 -5.41 3.06
CA ASN A 160 17.75 -4.77 3.35
C ASN A 160 18.80 -5.41 2.44
N ILE A 161 19.38 -4.64 1.53
CA ILE A 161 20.38 -5.13 0.56
C ILE A 161 21.63 -4.26 0.68
N GLY A 162 22.79 -4.90 0.82
CA GLY A 162 24.11 -4.26 0.90
C GLY A 162 24.99 -4.49 -0.33
N ALA A 163 26.29 -4.42 -0.10
CA ALA A 163 27.30 -4.53 -1.15
C ALA A 163 27.36 -5.94 -1.76
N GLU A 164 26.95 -6.95 -1.02
CA GLU A 164 26.81 -8.35 -1.44
C GLU A 164 25.76 -8.55 -2.57
N GLY A 165 24.91 -7.54 -2.81
CA GLY A 165 23.80 -7.65 -3.74
C GLY A 165 22.62 -8.42 -3.15
N GLY A 166 21.59 -8.68 -3.96
CA GLY A 166 20.40 -9.35 -3.48
C GLY A 166 19.29 -9.49 -4.51
N LEU A 167 18.24 -10.17 -4.11
CA LEU A 167 17.04 -10.40 -4.92
C LEU A 167 15.81 -9.88 -4.18
N LEU A 168 15.06 -8.99 -4.83
CA LEU A 168 13.69 -8.64 -4.42
C LEU A 168 12.70 -9.37 -5.33
N ARG A 169 11.65 -9.91 -4.73
CA ARG A 169 10.54 -10.56 -5.43
C ARG A 169 9.23 -9.98 -4.94
N SER A 170 8.35 -9.63 -5.88
CA SER A 170 7.04 -9.09 -5.51
C SER A 170 6.14 -10.18 -4.92
N LYS A 171 5.41 -9.84 -3.86
CA LYS A 171 4.35 -10.70 -3.28
C LYS A 171 3.05 -10.63 -4.08
N VAL A 172 2.90 -9.64 -4.95
CA VAL A 172 1.71 -9.46 -5.80
C VAL A 172 1.78 -10.41 -7.00
N ASP A 173 2.92 -10.41 -7.69
CA ASP A 173 3.23 -11.33 -8.79
C ASP A 173 4.68 -11.83 -8.66
N PRO A 174 4.91 -13.12 -8.36
CA PRO A 174 6.26 -13.68 -8.19
C PRO A 174 7.16 -13.61 -9.43
N ARG A 175 6.59 -13.35 -10.62
CA ARG A 175 7.35 -13.14 -11.86
C ARG A 175 8.10 -11.81 -11.85
N ILE A 176 7.63 -10.83 -11.06
CA ILE A 176 8.25 -9.52 -10.91
C ILE A 176 9.40 -9.63 -9.92
N GLN A 177 10.61 -9.36 -10.39
CA GLN A 177 11.84 -9.50 -9.62
C GLN A 177 12.82 -8.38 -9.93
N ALA A 178 13.61 -7.99 -8.92
CA ALA A 178 14.75 -7.09 -9.08
C ALA A 178 16.01 -7.76 -8.55
N VAL A 179 16.97 -8.00 -9.44
CA VAL A 179 18.27 -8.57 -9.12
C VAL A 179 19.27 -7.43 -9.02
N ILE A 180 19.82 -7.24 -7.83
CA ILE A 180 20.83 -6.24 -7.52
C ILE A 180 22.18 -6.96 -7.45
N PRO A 181 23.11 -6.74 -8.39
CA PRO A 181 24.38 -7.44 -8.39
C PRO A 181 25.33 -6.92 -7.30
N GLU A 182 26.35 -7.71 -6.98
CA GLU A 182 27.40 -7.34 -6.04
C GLU A 182 28.11 -6.05 -6.48
N GLY A 183 28.26 -5.12 -5.54
CA GLY A 183 28.86 -3.80 -5.76
C GLY A 183 27.93 -2.77 -6.42
N ALA A 184 26.64 -3.08 -6.66
CA ALA A 184 25.66 -2.08 -7.08
C ALA A 184 25.33 -1.08 -5.96
N LEU A 185 25.51 -1.48 -4.70
CA LEU A 185 25.33 -0.68 -3.49
C LEU A 185 26.62 -0.69 -2.67
N THR A 186 26.90 0.40 -1.96
CA THR A 186 28.06 0.52 -1.06
C THR A 186 27.71 0.36 0.41
N LYS A 187 26.42 0.53 0.75
CA LYS A 187 25.89 0.41 2.10
C LYS A 187 24.61 -0.40 2.08
N THR A 188 24.36 -1.13 3.17
CA THR A 188 23.08 -1.82 3.37
C THR A 188 21.96 -0.80 3.52
N ILE A 189 21.03 -0.80 2.56
CA ILE A 189 19.87 0.09 2.54
C ILE A 189 18.58 -0.69 2.36
N LYS A 190 17.46 -0.08 2.77
CA LYS A 190 16.12 -0.59 2.46
C LYS A 190 15.80 -0.29 1.00
N VAL A 191 15.72 -1.34 0.19
CA VAL A 191 15.23 -1.27 -1.18
C VAL A 191 13.80 -1.82 -1.20
N GLY A 192 12.92 -1.15 -1.91
CA GLY A 192 11.51 -1.48 -2.04
C GLY A 192 11.16 -1.85 -3.48
N LEU A 193 10.27 -2.82 -3.64
CA LEU A 193 9.68 -3.18 -4.92
C LEU A 193 8.16 -3.08 -4.81
N GLN A 194 7.54 -2.30 -5.69
CA GLN A 194 6.08 -2.20 -5.81
C GLN A 194 5.63 -2.75 -7.15
N ALA A 195 4.47 -3.39 -7.16
CA ALA A 195 3.79 -3.83 -8.37
C ALA A 195 2.33 -3.39 -8.29
N GLN A 196 1.91 -2.54 -9.22
CA GLN A 196 0.53 -2.11 -9.39
C GLN A 196 -0.09 -2.90 -10.55
N LEU A 197 -1.18 -3.61 -10.28
CA LEU A 197 -1.89 -4.33 -11.33
C LEU A 197 -2.73 -3.35 -12.14
N VAL A 198 -2.68 -3.50 -13.46
CA VAL A 198 -3.48 -2.71 -14.38
C VAL A 198 -4.44 -3.65 -15.09
N ASP A 199 -5.74 -3.37 -14.99
CA ASP A 199 -6.75 -4.17 -15.70
C ASP A 199 -6.71 -3.82 -17.19
N THR A 200 -6.32 -4.78 -18.01
CA THR A 200 -6.28 -4.64 -19.47
C THR A 200 -7.66 -4.32 -20.05
N LYS A 201 -8.76 -4.76 -19.41
CA LYS A 201 -10.12 -4.39 -19.86
C LYS A 201 -10.34 -2.89 -19.72
N MET A 202 -10.00 -2.32 -18.55
CA MET A 202 -10.10 -0.89 -18.30
C MET A 202 -9.28 -0.08 -19.30
N VAL A 203 -8.06 -0.53 -19.61
CA VAL A 203 -7.20 0.14 -20.61
C VAL A 203 -7.84 0.08 -22.01
N ASN A 204 -8.35 -1.08 -22.42
CA ASN A 204 -9.01 -1.22 -23.71
C ASN A 204 -10.31 -0.42 -23.80
N ASP A 205 -11.04 -0.25 -22.69
CA ASP A 205 -12.25 0.57 -22.64
C ASP A 205 -11.91 2.07 -22.79
N MET A 206 -10.74 2.51 -22.32
CA MET A 206 -10.28 3.90 -22.45
C MET A 206 -9.62 4.21 -23.80
N TYR A 207 -8.78 3.30 -24.30
CA TYR A 207 -7.91 3.55 -25.46
C TYR A 207 -8.30 2.74 -26.71
N GLY A 208 -9.32 1.88 -26.61
CA GLY A 208 -9.79 1.04 -27.69
C GLY A 208 -8.78 -0.04 -28.08
N LYS A 209 -8.60 -0.26 -29.38
CA LYS A 209 -7.64 -1.22 -29.92
C LYS A 209 -6.21 -0.67 -30.05
N ARG A 210 -5.98 0.61 -29.71
CA ARG A 210 -4.64 1.23 -29.82
C ARG A 210 -3.62 0.58 -28.90
N VAL A 211 -4.07 0.18 -27.71
CA VAL A 211 -3.30 -0.61 -26.74
C VAL A 211 -3.84 -2.02 -26.75
N ASN A 212 -3.00 -3.00 -27.10
CA ASN A 212 -3.38 -4.40 -27.17
C ASN A 212 -3.36 -5.06 -25.79
N ALA A 213 -2.33 -4.74 -25.00
CA ALA A 213 -2.14 -5.26 -23.66
C ALA A 213 -1.14 -4.38 -22.87
N VAL A 214 -1.26 -4.44 -21.54
CA VAL A 214 -0.32 -3.78 -20.62
C VAL A 214 0.17 -4.75 -19.56
N SER A 215 1.38 -4.50 -19.05
CA SER A 215 1.93 -5.21 -17.89
C SER A 215 1.53 -4.51 -16.59
N PRO A 216 1.81 -5.11 -15.41
CA PRO A 216 1.82 -4.37 -14.15
C PRO A 216 2.85 -3.24 -14.20
N ILE A 217 2.53 -2.12 -13.54
CA ILE A 217 3.51 -1.05 -13.32
C ILE A 217 4.42 -1.48 -12.17
N VAL A 218 5.72 -1.52 -12.42
CA VAL A 218 6.74 -1.94 -11.45
C VAL A 218 7.55 -0.75 -11.00
N SER A 219 7.66 -0.51 -9.71
CA SER A 219 8.43 0.61 -9.16
C SER A 219 9.54 0.12 -8.24
N VAL A 220 10.76 0.60 -8.46
CA VAL A 220 11.88 0.42 -7.55
C VAL A 220 11.95 1.63 -6.62
N GLU A 221 11.67 1.41 -5.34
CA GLU A 221 11.64 2.44 -4.31
C GLU A 221 12.90 2.38 -3.43
N ARG A 222 13.47 3.49 -2.96
CA ARG A 222 13.07 4.88 -3.18
C ARG A 222 13.42 5.36 -4.59
N ARG A 223 12.47 5.98 -5.29
CA ARG A 223 12.68 6.57 -6.63
C ARG A 223 13.75 7.67 -6.64
N ARG A 224 14.32 7.97 -7.82
CA ARG A 224 15.38 8.97 -8.07
C ARG A 224 16.73 8.64 -7.42
N ARG A 225 17.11 7.36 -7.42
CA ARG A 225 18.44 6.90 -7.02
C ARG A 225 19.15 6.25 -8.19
N MET A 226 20.47 6.32 -8.18
CA MET A 226 21.31 5.68 -9.16
C MET A 226 22.11 4.57 -8.47
N PHE A 227 22.16 3.40 -9.08
CA PHE A 227 22.98 2.28 -8.66
C PHE A 227 24.38 2.39 -9.27
N HIS A 228 25.40 1.91 -8.56
CA HIS A 228 26.78 1.92 -9.06
C HIS A 228 27.00 0.91 -10.19
N LYS A 229 26.15 -0.12 -10.25
CA LYS A 229 26.07 -1.10 -11.33
C LYS A 229 24.62 -1.29 -11.76
N PRO A 230 24.33 -1.56 -13.05
CA PRO A 230 22.98 -1.82 -13.51
C PRO A 230 22.33 -3.00 -12.76
N ILE A 231 21.07 -2.86 -12.39
CA ILE A 231 20.24 -3.94 -11.82
C ILE A 231 19.43 -4.61 -12.94
N CYS A 232 19.13 -5.92 -12.85
CA CYS A 232 18.18 -6.57 -13.76
C CYS A 232 16.78 -6.51 -13.15
N LEU A 233 15.84 -5.93 -13.89
CA LEU A 233 14.42 -5.96 -13.58
C LEU A 233 13.73 -6.96 -14.48
N LYS A 234 12.96 -7.86 -13.87
CA LYS A 234 12.13 -8.84 -14.56
C LYS A 234 10.66 -8.42 -14.43
N ILE A 235 9.97 -8.26 -15.57
CA ILE A 235 8.56 -7.85 -15.63
C ILE A 235 7.80 -8.84 -16.53
N PRO A 236 6.57 -9.28 -16.17
CA PRO A 236 5.78 -10.15 -17.03
C PRO A 236 5.36 -9.45 -18.31
N ILE A 237 5.42 -10.16 -19.43
CA ILE A 237 5.03 -9.64 -20.75
C ILE A 237 3.50 -9.45 -20.75
N PRO A 238 3.00 -8.33 -21.31
CA PRO A 238 1.57 -8.14 -21.52
C PRO A 238 0.97 -9.29 -22.34
N LYS A 239 -0.10 -9.93 -21.85
CA LYS A 239 -0.78 -11.01 -22.58
C LYS A 239 -1.80 -10.43 -23.55
N THR A 240 -1.59 -10.59 -24.86
CA THR A 240 -2.58 -10.21 -25.87
C THR A 240 -3.66 -11.27 -26.03
N ARG A 241 -4.89 -10.86 -26.33
CA ARG A 241 -6.04 -11.77 -26.53
C ARG A 241 -5.93 -12.71 -27.74
N GLN A 242 -4.97 -12.49 -28.65
CA GLN A 242 -4.98 -13.08 -29.99
C GLN A 242 -3.82 -14.02 -30.34
N SER A 243 -2.83 -14.23 -29.47
CA SER A 243 -1.73 -15.14 -29.82
C SER A 243 -1.49 -16.18 -28.74
N GLY A 244 -1.87 -17.43 -29.04
CA GLY A 244 -1.38 -18.62 -28.36
C GLY A 244 0.12 -18.86 -28.56
N THR A 245 0.79 -17.96 -29.28
CA THR A 245 2.23 -17.95 -29.50
C THR A 245 2.78 -16.66 -28.93
N VAL A 246 3.38 -16.72 -27.73
CA VAL A 246 4.14 -15.60 -27.16
C VAL A 246 5.33 -15.35 -28.09
N LYS A 247 5.17 -14.53 -29.12
CA LYS A 247 6.31 -14.09 -29.94
C LYS A 247 7.08 -13.12 -29.06
N ALA A 248 8.22 -13.60 -28.58
CA ALA A 248 9.18 -12.93 -27.71
C ALA A 248 9.79 -11.63 -28.28
N PHE A 249 9.33 -11.13 -29.42
CA PHE A 249 9.74 -9.84 -29.98
C PHE A 249 8.55 -9.34 -30.80
N SER A 250 7.75 -8.44 -30.21
CA SER A 250 6.79 -7.65 -30.98
C SER A 250 7.38 -6.26 -31.15
N PRO A 251 7.51 -5.73 -32.38
CA PRO A 251 8.00 -4.35 -32.60
C PRO A 251 7.07 -3.28 -31.97
N THR A 252 5.89 -3.70 -31.51
CA THR A 252 4.86 -2.91 -30.83
C THR A 252 5.05 -2.80 -29.31
N LEU A 253 5.96 -3.61 -28.73
CA LEU A 253 6.21 -3.60 -27.29
C LEU A 253 7.16 -2.46 -26.92
N ARG A 254 6.75 -1.58 -26.02
CA ARG A 254 7.53 -0.44 -25.53
C ARG A 254 7.73 -0.54 -24.02
N LEU A 255 8.89 -0.09 -23.56
CA LEU A 255 9.23 0.00 -22.14
C LEU A 255 9.18 1.46 -21.74
N MET A 256 8.14 1.82 -20.99
CA MET A 256 7.96 3.16 -20.47
C MET A 256 8.66 3.28 -19.12
N CYS A 257 9.29 4.42 -18.86
CA CYS A 257 9.92 4.77 -17.59
C CYS A 257 9.37 6.08 -17.05
N SER A 258 9.23 6.16 -15.73
CA SER A 258 8.98 7.41 -15.02
C SER A 258 9.91 7.59 -13.83
N ILE A 259 10.73 8.64 -13.87
CA ILE A 259 11.66 9.03 -12.79
C ILE A 259 11.04 9.99 -11.78
N ALA A 260 9.76 10.36 -11.95
CA ALA A 260 9.04 11.20 -11.00
C ALA A 260 9.12 10.59 -9.58
N GLY A 261 9.29 11.42 -8.56
CA GLY A 261 9.50 10.96 -7.18
C GLY A 261 8.66 11.75 -6.17
N GLY A 262 8.31 11.09 -5.06
CA GLY A 262 7.57 11.74 -3.97
C GLY A 262 6.11 12.06 -4.32
N MET A 263 5.77 13.35 -4.27
CA MET A 263 4.41 13.87 -4.47
C MET A 263 4.12 14.29 -5.93
N GLU A 264 5.13 14.23 -6.79
CA GLU A 264 5.00 14.58 -8.20
C GLU A 264 4.25 13.49 -8.97
N ASN A 265 3.52 13.88 -10.01
CA ASN A 265 2.83 12.94 -10.89
C ASN A 265 3.82 12.19 -11.77
N SER A 266 3.46 10.97 -12.15
CA SER A 266 4.24 10.20 -13.14
C SER A 266 4.26 10.90 -14.50
N GLU A 267 5.46 11.07 -15.03
CA GLU A 267 5.73 11.43 -16.43
C GLU A 267 6.36 10.22 -17.11
N TRP A 268 5.72 9.69 -18.14
CA TRP A 268 6.15 8.48 -18.83
C TRP A 268 6.94 8.85 -20.09
N GLN A 269 8.09 8.20 -20.26
CA GLN A 269 8.94 8.35 -21.44
C GLN A 269 9.35 6.96 -21.93
N ASP A 270 9.44 6.79 -23.24
CA ASP A 270 9.95 5.57 -23.85
C ASP A 270 11.46 5.45 -23.56
N THR A 271 11.88 4.31 -23.03
CA THR A 271 13.28 4.11 -22.70
C THR A 271 14.07 3.64 -23.90
N GLU A 272 15.29 4.15 -24.05
CA GLU A 272 16.31 3.55 -24.93
C GLU A 272 16.86 2.21 -24.39
N ALA A 273 16.38 1.74 -23.22
CA ALA A 273 16.87 0.51 -22.60
C ALA A 273 16.54 -0.70 -23.48
N GLN A 274 17.58 -1.45 -23.85
CA GLN A 274 17.42 -2.67 -24.63
C GLN A 274 16.76 -3.75 -23.76
N LEU A 275 15.72 -4.38 -24.31
CA LEU A 275 15.10 -5.54 -23.69
C LEU A 275 16.05 -6.74 -23.86
N ASP A 276 16.87 -6.98 -22.83
CA ASP A 276 18.02 -7.88 -22.87
C ASP A 276 17.65 -9.35 -23.13
N THR A 277 16.62 -9.87 -22.45
CA THR A 277 16.28 -11.30 -22.57
C THR A 277 14.81 -11.58 -22.29
N PHE A 278 14.18 -12.34 -23.19
CA PHE A 278 12.84 -12.88 -23.01
C PHE A 278 12.94 -14.28 -22.39
N LEU A 279 12.49 -14.40 -21.13
CA LEU A 279 12.53 -15.64 -20.34
C LEU A 279 11.11 -16.14 -20.10
N GLY A 280 10.60 -16.93 -21.04
CA GLY A 280 9.21 -17.41 -21.04
C GLY A 280 8.22 -16.25 -21.12
N ASP A 281 7.34 -16.13 -20.11
CA ASP A 281 6.30 -15.09 -20.03
C ASP A 281 6.80 -13.76 -19.42
N SER A 282 8.11 -13.47 -19.46
CA SER A 282 8.69 -12.28 -18.81
C SER A 282 9.89 -11.74 -19.58
N VAL A 283 10.11 -10.44 -19.50
CA VAL A 283 11.29 -9.76 -20.02
C VAL A 283 12.21 -9.35 -18.87
N CYS A 284 13.52 -9.56 -19.00
CA CYS A 284 14.52 -8.89 -18.19
C CYS A 284 15.19 -7.80 -19.03
N PHE A 285 15.41 -6.65 -18.39
CA PHE A 285 16.24 -5.57 -18.88
C PHE A 285 17.06 -5.02 -17.72
N THR A 286 18.18 -4.39 -18.07
CA THR A 286 19.05 -3.73 -17.09
C THR A 286 18.75 -2.24 -16.96
N THR A 287 18.90 -1.71 -15.75
CA THR A 287 18.74 -0.27 -15.51
C THR A 287 19.62 0.19 -14.35
N SER A 288 20.15 1.41 -14.45
CA SER A 288 20.95 2.01 -13.38
C SER A 288 20.15 2.94 -12.48
N LEU A 289 18.87 3.18 -12.79
CA LEU A 289 18.02 4.12 -12.07
C LEU A 289 16.94 3.39 -11.26
N SER A 290 16.57 3.94 -10.11
CA SER A 290 15.34 3.56 -9.42
C SER A 290 14.19 4.44 -9.90
N ALA A 291 13.27 3.82 -10.63
CA ALA A 291 12.16 4.48 -11.30
C ALA A 291 10.93 3.58 -11.35
N ARG A 292 9.88 4.04 -12.03
CA ARG A 292 8.76 3.20 -12.44
C ARG A 292 8.99 2.70 -13.86
N TYR A 293 8.59 1.47 -14.11
CA TYR A 293 8.70 0.79 -15.40
C TYR A 293 7.36 0.18 -15.76
N TRP A 294 7.00 0.28 -17.03
CA TRP A 294 5.74 -0.24 -17.53
C TRP A 294 5.89 -0.70 -18.97
N LEU A 295 5.57 -1.97 -19.24
CA LEU A 295 5.50 -2.48 -20.60
C LEU A 295 4.11 -2.26 -21.19
N ILE A 296 4.07 -1.67 -22.37
CA ILE A 296 2.86 -1.41 -23.14
C ILE A 296 3.03 -2.05 -24.52
N ASP A 297 2.07 -2.86 -24.94
CA ASP A 297 1.96 -3.34 -26.32
C ASP A 297 0.97 -2.45 -27.07
N CYS A 298 1.49 -1.58 -27.93
CA CYS A 298 0.74 -0.55 -28.64
C CYS A 298 0.89 -0.68 -30.16
N GLN A 299 -0.21 -0.57 -30.90
CA GLN A 299 -0.18 -0.78 -32.36
C GLN A 299 0.70 0.23 -33.09
N ASN A 300 0.68 1.49 -32.63
CA ASN A 300 1.55 2.55 -33.11
C ASN A 300 2.53 2.95 -32.00
N PRO A 301 3.81 2.56 -32.11
CA PRO A 301 4.80 2.84 -31.07
C PRO A 301 5.06 4.33 -30.81
N ASN A 302 4.78 5.19 -31.80
CA ASN A 302 4.97 6.64 -31.65
C ASN A 302 3.87 7.29 -30.78
N GLU A 303 2.76 6.60 -30.54
CA GLU A 303 1.65 7.04 -29.69
C GLU A 303 1.76 6.43 -28.27
N ALA A 304 2.89 5.81 -27.92
CA ALA A 304 3.04 5.16 -26.61
C ALA A 304 3.09 6.16 -25.44
N GLU A 305 3.52 7.40 -25.71
CA GLU A 305 3.60 8.50 -24.74
C GLU A 305 2.33 9.35 -24.65
N ASP A 306 1.49 9.34 -25.70
CA ASP A 306 0.27 10.16 -25.86
C ASP A 306 -0.99 9.53 -25.24
#